data_AF-A0A0A7FU77-F1
#
_entry.id   AF-A0A0A7FU77-F1
#
_cell.length_a   1.000
_cell.length_b   1.000
_cell.length_c   1.000
_cell.angle_alpha   90.00
_cell.angle_beta   90.00
_cell.angle_gamma   90.00
#
_symmetry.space_group_name_H-M   'P 1'
#
loop_
_entity.id
_entity.type
_entity.pdbx_description
1 polymer ?
#
loop_
_entity_poly.entity_id
_entity_poly.type
_entity_poly.pdbx_seq_one_letter_code
_entity_poly.pdbx_strand_id
1 'polypeptide(L)'
;MKKVNIVLIIFISTIFTPFINVFASDNSYNILEGSSYKLPNDDLNALKPILKDKEIIGVGEATHGTKEFFEMKHRLFKFLVEEMDFKVFAMEESMSNMELINEYILGKDYKLDKLMSNLLAPWQTKEMMDLINWAKEYNNKVSKENKIRFYGFDSQENNDGLETILKNYYDKVDSLSFKEMYKKTNKDDYKNVVFYKSIEDNLKNNKEKYIKQTSKKEYEFIEKAVENMIGFNNDNSALNREKKMAKNVSWIKDYEKKYYKDNKIMLWGHNGHISIGKSNGQMGYLLKEEYGEKYYSIGQIFYSGYFMSDFRTEEEGKFKRFYLSESELNSVSGKINELYPNDNTLFFDFKEASKNEELDKIFSKNMYLNEWGSEDESYATRAREKEILNNRFDSVIYFKDTKESTYLKSNGILKDVEVSAKRIIKTNIIYSIIYILITIIGTQIHDKNKKDNKDENKTGILLTATVIYFGIADIFNSIVLMAFVSNKGYLDIIRIIVYLGSIIPSVLIIRKNKIGVYGYFIFLLLKIIIDIGEISTVITYLFQGVILFYFIYRKRKIFNFGHV
;
A
#
# COMPACT_ATOMS: atom_id res chain seq x y z
N MET A 1 29.63 -41.91 48.80
CA MET A 1 29.04 -40.57 48.60
C MET A 1 29.65 -39.83 47.41
N LYS A 2 29.58 -40.34 46.16
CA LYS A 2 30.07 -39.61 44.95
C LYS A 2 29.36 -39.98 43.62
N LYS A 3 28.18 -40.61 43.65
CA LYS A 3 27.43 -40.96 42.41
C LYS A 3 25.96 -40.50 42.36
N VAL A 4 25.45 -39.86 43.41
CA VAL A 4 24.03 -39.43 43.48
C VAL A 4 23.80 -38.00 42.95
N ASN A 5 24.85 -37.18 42.82
CA ASN A 5 24.69 -35.76 42.44
C ASN A 5 24.77 -35.47 40.93
N ILE A 6 25.24 -36.40 40.09
CA ILE A 6 25.35 -36.15 38.64
C ILE A 6 24.03 -36.46 37.93
N VAL A 7 23.30 -37.50 38.38
CA VAL A 7 22.00 -37.84 37.78
C VAL A 7 20.95 -36.78 38.12
N LEU A 8 20.97 -36.19 39.31
CA LEU A 8 20.01 -35.15 39.70
C LEU A 8 20.22 -33.82 38.94
N ILE A 9 21.47 -33.48 38.59
CA ILE A 9 21.78 -32.29 37.79
C ILE A 9 21.37 -32.49 36.32
N ILE A 10 21.53 -33.70 35.78
CA ILE A 10 21.10 -34.02 34.40
C ILE A 10 19.57 -34.17 34.31
N PHE A 11 18.90 -34.64 35.37
CA PHE A 11 17.43 -34.74 35.43
C PHE A 11 16.76 -33.36 35.56
N ILE A 12 17.39 -32.41 36.27
CA ILE A 12 16.90 -31.03 36.38
C ILE A 12 17.15 -30.25 35.08
N SER A 13 18.19 -30.57 34.30
CA SER A 13 18.47 -29.88 33.03
C SER A 13 17.65 -30.38 31.84
N THR A 14 16.96 -31.53 31.95
CA THR A 14 16.17 -32.12 30.85
C THR A 14 14.65 -32.01 31.05
N ILE A 15 14.17 -31.65 32.25
CA ILE A 15 12.74 -31.48 32.56
C ILE A 15 12.33 -29.99 32.68
N PHE A 16 13.31 -29.06 32.70
CA PHE A 16 13.06 -27.60 32.73
C PHE A 16 13.54 -26.85 31.47
N THR A 17 13.48 -27.51 30.31
CA THR A 17 13.63 -26.86 29.00
C THR A 17 12.56 -27.34 28.03
N PRO A 18 11.30 -27.01 28.35
CA PRO A 18 10.55 -26.22 27.39
C PRO A 18 10.03 -24.96 28.11
N PHE A 19 10.03 -23.83 27.40
CA PHE A 19 9.65 -22.49 27.90
C PHE A 19 10.69 -21.81 28.78
N ILE A 20 11.68 -21.18 28.15
CA ILE A 20 11.96 -19.73 28.24
C ILE A 20 12.79 -19.41 26.98
N ASN A 21 12.11 -19.21 25.86
CA ASN A 21 12.45 -18.12 24.95
C ASN A 21 11.34 -17.07 25.11
N VAL A 22 11.12 -16.65 26.36
CA VAL A 22 10.56 -15.32 26.58
C VAL A 22 11.78 -14.42 26.48
N PHE A 23 12.12 -13.97 25.28
CA PHE A 23 12.73 -12.65 25.20
C PHE A 23 11.73 -11.76 25.92
N ALA A 24 12.13 -11.22 27.07
CA ALA A 24 11.37 -10.14 27.67
C ALA A 24 11.25 -9.10 26.55
N SER A 25 10.05 -8.90 25.99
CA SER A 25 9.85 -7.75 25.15
C SER A 25 10.20 -6.57 26.04
N ASP A 26 11.09 -5.70 25.58
CA ASP A 26 11.44 -4.45 26.23
C ASP A 26 10.26 -3.46 26.24
N ASN A 27 9.02 -3.96 26.10
CA ASN A 27 7.77 -3.27 25.83
C ASN A 27 7.79 -2.37 24.57
N SER A 28 8.83 -2.44 23.73
CA SER A 28 8.90 -1.64 22.51
C SER A 28 7.93 -2.09 21.42
N TYR A 29 7.37 -3.30 21.54
CA TYR A 29 6.35 -3.86 20.67
C TYR A 29 5.51 -4.92 21.38
N ASN A 30 4.35 -5.25 20.80
CA ASN A 30 3.48 -6.34 21.23
C ASN A 30 3.24 -7.31 20.08
N ILE A 31 3.30 -8.62 20.36
CA ILE A 31 2.93 -9.66 19.40
C ILE A 31 1.43 -9.85 19.45
N LEU A 32 0.77 -9.83 18.29
CA LEU A 32 -0.65 -10.14 18.17
C LEU A 32 -0.82 -11.54 17.56
N GLU A 33 -1.80 -12.29 18.04
CA GLU A 33 -2.09 -13.66 17.57
C GLU A 33 -2.54 -13.72 16.11
N GLY A 34 -3.10 -12.62 15.58
CA GLY A 34 -3.49 -12.47 14.18
C GLY A 34 -4.61 -11.44 13.96
N SER A 35 -5.16 -11.39 12.74
CA SER A 35 -6.21 -10.44 12.37
C SER A 35 -7.64 -10.89 12.70
N SER A 36 -7.90 -12.19 12.82
CA SER A 36 -9.28 -12.69 12.85
C SER A 36 -10.05 -12.23 14.09
N TYR A 37 -11.25 -11.66 13.89
CA TYR A 37 -12.18 -11.27 14.98
C TYR A 37 -12.67 -12.44 15.86
N LYS A 38 -12.37 -13.68 15.45
CA LYS A 38 -12.68 -14.93 16.17
C LYS A 38 -11.61 -15.32 17.18
N LEU A 39 -10.42 -14.75 17.11
CA LEU A 39 -9.37 -14.98 18.11
C LEU A 39 -9.76 -14.37 19.46
N PRO A 40 -9.21 -14.87 20.59
CA PRO A 40 -9.32 -14.23 21.90
C PRO A 40 -8.83 -12.78 21.87
N ASN A 41 -9.19 -11.98 22.88
CA ASN A 41 -8.77 -10.57 22.97
C ASN A 41 -7.52 -10.36 23.86
N ASP A 42 -6.90 -11.43 24.37
CA ASP A 42 -5.90 -11.34 25.44
C ASP A 42 -4.63 -10.58 25.03
N ASP A 43 -4.17 -10.77 23.79
CA ASP A 43 -3.06 -10.04 23.17
C ASP A 43 -3.37 -8.55 22.94
N LEU A 44 -4.65 -8.18 22.78
CA LEU A 44 -5.08 -6.79 22.65
C LEU A 44 -5.17 -6.05 23.98
N ASN A 45 -5.10 -6.74 25.14
CA ASN A 45 -5.16 -6.09 26.45
C ASN A 45 -4.04 -5.05 26.65
N ALA A 46 -2.89 -5.23 25.99
CA ALA A 46 -1.80 -4.25 26.00
C ALA A 46 -2.21 -2.86 25.47
N LEU A 47 -3.26 -2.79 24.63
CA LEU A 47 -3.77 -1.53 24.09
C LEU A 47 -4.67 -0.77 25.08
N LYS A 48 -5.23 -1.42 26.11
CA LYS A 48 -6.10 -0.76 27.12
C LYS A 48 -5.45 0.48 27.73
N PRO A 49 -4.22 0.43 28.31
CA PRO A 49 -3.59 1.60 28.90
C PRO A 49 -3.26 2.71 27.89
N ILE A 50 -3.05 2.35 26.62
CA ILE A 50 -2.74 3.28 25.52
C ILE A 50 -4.00 4.05 25.09
N LEU A 51 -5.12 3.33 25.01
CA LEU A 51 -6.37 3.82 24.42
C LEU A 51 -7.40 4.35 25.43
N LYS A 52 -7.20 4.15 26.75
CA LYS A 52 -8.21 4.42 27.80
C LYS A 52 -8.81 5.84 27.79
N ASP A 53 -8.00 6.85 27.47
CA ASP A 53 -8.40 8.27 27.51
C ASP A 53 -8.74 8.82 26.12
N LYS A 54 -8.77 7.93 25.10
CA LYS A 54 -9.03 8.30 23.71
C LYS A 54 -10.53 8.28 23.45
N GLU A 55 -11.00 9.30 22.73
CA GLU A 55 -12.40 9.42 22.34
C GLU A 55 -12.59 9.14 20.84
N ILE A 56 -11.55 9.29 20.03
CA ILE A 56 -11.59 9.00 18.60
C ILE A 56 -10.37 8.15 18.27
N ILE A 57 -10.59 6.96 17.74
CA ILE A 57 -9.52 6.05 17.33
C ILE A 57 -9.63 5.84 15.82
N GLY A 58 -8.68 6.40 15.06
CA GLY A 58 -8.59 6.17 13.63
C GLY A 58 -7.77 4.93 13.33
N VAL A 59 -8.33 3.97 12.59
CA VAL A 59 -7.63 2.76 12.16
C VAL A 59 -7.55 2.74 10.65
N GLY A 60 -6.32 2.88 10.16
CA GLY A 60 -5.96 2.98 8.76
C GLY A 60 -5.88 1.63 8.07
N GLU A 61 -5.68 1.66 6.76
CA GLU A 61 -5.22 0.52 5.96
C GLU A 61 -4.32 1.01 4.83
N ALA A 62 -3.25 0.26 4.56
CA ALA A 62 -2.35 0.56 3.47
C ALA A 62 -2.95 0.26 2.09
N THR A 63 -4.00 -0.55 2.02
CA THR A 63 -4.72 -0.90 0.78
C THR A 63 -6.17 -1.18 1.11
N HIS A 64 -7.08 -0.90 0.19
CA HIS A 64 -8.51 -1.21 0.38
C HIS A 64 -8.92 -2.67 0.11
N GLY A 65 -7.98 -3.56 -0.23
CA GLY A 65 -8.29 -4.93 -0.64
C GLY A 65 -7.49 -6.02 0.05
N THR A 66 -6.97 -5.73 1.25
CA THR A 66 -6.22 -6.70 2.06
C THR A 66 -7.10 -7.29 3.15
N LYS A 67 -7.26 -8.61 3.16
CA LYS A 67 -8.14 -9.33 4.09
C LYS A 67 -7.80 -9.07 5.56
N GLU A 68 -6.53 -9.14 5.91
CA GLU A 68 -6.05 -9.00 7.29
C GLU A 68 -6.36 -7.59 7.84
N PHE A 69 -6.37 -6.56 6.99
CA PHE A 69 -6.73 -5.20 7.41
C PHE A 69 -8.21 -5.08 7.77
N PHE A 70 -9.10 -5.75 7.03
CA PHE A 70 -10.52 -5.79 7.35
C PHE A 70 -10.76 -6.57 8.63
N GLU A 71 -10.19 -7.78 8.71
CA GLU A 71 -10.36 -8.65 9.88
C GLU A 71 -9.82 -7.99 11.15
N MET A 72 -8.63 -7.36 11.08
CA MET A 72 -8.05 -6.68 12.24
C MET A 72 -8.89 -5.48 12.67
N LYS A 73 -9.43 -4.70 11.73
CA LYS A 73 -10.31 -3.58 12.10
C LYS A 73 -11.62 -4.06 12.72
N HIS A 74 -12.18 -5.16 12.25
CA HIS A 74 -13.31 -5.81 12.94
C HIS A 74 -12.88 -6.28 14.34
N ARG A 75 -11.75 -6.99 14.48
CA ARG A 75 -11.25 -7.48 15.76
C ARG A 75 -11.03 -6.35 16.76
N LEU A 76 -10.38 -5.27 16.35
CA LEU A 76 -10.18 -4.07 17.15
C LEU A 76 -11.50 -3.42 17.54
N PHE A 77 -12.44 -3.26 16.60
CA PHE A 77 -13.73 -2.66 16.93
C PHE A 77 -14.50 -3.50 17.95
N LYS A 78 -14.52 -4.83 17.77
CA LYS A 78 -15.10 -5.76 18.74
C LYS A 78 -14.47 -5.61 20.12
N PHE A 79 -13.13 -5.60 20.19
CA PHE A 79 -12.41 -5.36 21.44
C PHE A 79 -12.77 -4.01 22.08
N LEU A 80 -12.82 -2.93 21.31
CA LEU A 80 -13.19 -1.61 21.80
C LEU A 80 -14.63 -1.56 22.34
N VAL A 81 -15.55 -2.29 21.70
CA VAL A 81 -16.94 -2.42 22.15
C VAL A 81 -17.03 -3.21 23.45
N GLU A 82 -16.43 -4.40 23.48
CA GLU A 82 -16.54 -5.35 24.60
C GLU A 82 -15.75 -4.88 25.84
N GLU A 83 -14.62 -4.20 25.65
CA GLU A 83 -13.66 -3.94 26.72
C GLU A 83 -13.45 -2.45 27.03
N MET A 84 -13.86 -1.54 26.13
CA MET A 84 -13.52 -0.11 26.23
C MET A 84 -14.71 0.85 26.03
N ASP A 85 -15.93 0.33 26.01
CA ASP A 85 -17.20 1.09 25.92
C ASP A 85 -17.31 1.97 24.66
N PHE A 86 -16.75 1.51 23.53
CA PHE A 86 -17.04 2.09 22.23
C PHE A 86 -18.39 1.58 21.71
N LYS A 87 -19.18 2.45 21.10
CA LYS A 87 -20.48 2.09 20.50
C LYS A 87 -20.65 2.61 19.08
N VAL A 88 -19.72 3.44 18.62
CA VAL A 88 -19.83 4.14 17.34
C VAL A 88 -18.73 3.68 16.41
N PHE A 89 -19.14 3.19 15.25
CA PHE A 89 -18.27 2.86 14.14
C PHE A 89 -18.56 3.83 12.99
N ALA A 90 -17.55 4.54 12.51
CA ALA A 90 -17.69 5.39 11.34
C ALA A 90 -16.65 4.99 10.29
N MET A 91 -17.03 4.92 9.03
CA MET A 91 -16.11 4.51 7.96
C MET A 91 -16.08 5.46 6.78
N GLU A 92 -15.02 5.33 5.97
CA GLU A 92 -14.80 5.99 4.68
C GLU A 92 -15.80 5.49 3.63
N GLU A 93 -17.06 5.78 3.88
CA GLU A 93 -18.22 5.52 3.04
C GLU A 93 -19.20 6.69 3.21
N SER A 94 -20.10 6.86 2.25
CA SER A 94 -21.16 7.87 2.30
C SER A 94 -22.02 7.75 3.55
N MET A 95 -22.47 8.90 4.07
CA MET A 95 -23.33 8.95 5.25
C MET A 95 -24.64 8.19 4.99
N SER A 96 -25.17 8.31 3.77
CA SER A 96 -26.45 7.72 3.38
C SER A 96 -26.41 6.20 3.27
N ASN A 97 -25.34 5.62 2.68
CA ASN A 97 -25.21 4.17 2.60
C ASN A 97 -25.05 3.54 4.00
N MET A 98 -24.22 4.17 4.84
CA MET A 98 -24.01 3.68 6.19
C MET A 98 -25.24 3.82 7.08
N GLU A 99 -26.14 4.78 6.82
CA GLU A 99 -27.42 4.84 7.55
C GLU A 99 -28.32 3.64 7.22
N LEU A 100 -28.35 3.18 5.96
CA LEU A 100 -29.12 1.98 5.63
C LEU A 100 -28.55 0.73 6.31
N ILE A 101 -27.23 0.63 6.42
CA ILE A 101 -26.55 -0.41 7.20
C ILE A 101 -26.87 -0.27 8.69
N ASN A 102 -26.82 0.95 9.23
CA ASN A 102 -27.16 1.27 10.61
C ASN A 102 -28.60 0.85 10.95
N GLU A 103 -29.56 1.20 10.11
CA GLU A 103 -30.95 0.78 10.25
C GLU A 103 -31.10 -0.76 10.22
N TYR A 104 -30.33 -1.45 9.36
CA TYR A 104 -30.30 -2.91 9.30
C TYR A 104 -29.77 -3.55 10.60
N ILE A 105 -28.65 -3.06 11.15
CA ILE A 105 -28.10 -3.58 12.41
C ILE A 105 -28.95 -3.18 13.63
N LEU A 106 -29.79 -2.15 13.51
CA LEU A 106 -30.74 -1.74 14.54
C LEU A 106 -32.08 -2.49 14.48
N GLY A 107 -32.29 -3.31 13.44
CA GLY A 107 -33.40 -4.26 13.36
C GLY A 107 -34.37 -4.04 12.19
N LYS A 108 -34.11 -3.10 11.27
CA LYS A 108 -34.92 -3.01 10.04
C LYS A 108 -34.71 -4.23 9.16
N ASP A 109 -35.79 -4.65 8.51
CA ASP A 109 -35.80 -5.78 7.59
C ASP A 109 -35.31 -5.34 6.20
N TYR A 110 -33.99 -5.31 6.04
CA TYR A 110 -33.32 -5.10 4.76
C TYR A 110 -32.55 -6.35 4.35
N LYS A 111 -32.42 -6.57 3.04
CA LYS A 111 -31.58 -7.63 2.49
C LYS A 111 -30.13 -7.16 2.48
N LEU A 112 -29.27 -7.82 3.26
CA LEU A 112 -27.86 -7.43 3.41
C LEU A 112 -27.12 -7.41 2.07
N ASP A 113 -27.34 -8.39 1.19
CA ASP A 113 -26.71 -8.43 -0.15
C ASP A 113 -27.00 -7.17 -0.97
N LYS A 114 -28.21 -6.61 -0.86
CA LYS A 114 -28.58 -5.37 -1.55
C LYS A 114 -27.86 -4.18 -0.93
N LEU A 115 -27.79 -4.11 0.40
CA LEU A 115 -27.05 -3.03 1.08
C LEU A 115 -25.57 -3.08 0.74
N MET A 116 -24.96 -4.27 0.77
CA MET A 116 -23.58 -4.49 0.33
C MET A 116 -23.36 -4.04 -1.11
N SER A 117 -24.32 -4.29 -2.01
CA SER A 117 -24.19 -3.87 -3.41
C SER A 117 -24.22 -2.36 -3.64
N ASN A 118 -24.73 -1.58 -2.67
CA ASN A 118 -24.79 -0.11 -2.71
C ASN A 118 -23.52 0.57 -2.19
N LEU A 119 -22.71 -0.14 -1.38
CA LEU A 119 -21.45 0.38 -0.87
C LEU A 119 -20.47 0.67 -2.02
N LEU A 120 -19.52 1.56 -1.80
CA LEU A 120 -18.38 1.71 -2.71
C LEU A 120 -17.69 0.37 -2.90
N ALA A 121 -17.21 0.16 -4.13
CA ALA A 121 -16.76 -1.14 -4.58
C ALA A 121 -15.77 -1.81 -3.60
N PRO A 122 -14.71 -1.15 -3.07
CA PRO A 122 -13.76 -1.81 -2.19
C PRO A 122 -14.35 -2.43 -0.92
N TRP A 123 -15.51 -1.95 -0.47
CA TRP A 123 -16.20 -2.44 0.73
C TRP A 123 -17.17 -3.60 0.46
N GLN A 124 -17.36 -4.00 -0.81
CA GLN A 124 -18.24 -5.10 -1.21
C GLN A 124 -17.59 -6.48 -0.96
N THR A 125 -17.20 -6.74 0.28
CA THR A 125 -16.41 -7.91 0.69
C THR A 125 -17.13 -8.77 1.72
N LYS A 126 -16.74 -10.05 1.81
CA LYS A 126 -17.21 -10.95 2.87
C LYS A 126 -16.80 -10.44 4.25
N GLU A 127 -15.60 -9.90 4.38
CA GLU A 127 -15.06 -9.42 5.65
C GLU A 127 -15.89 -8.25 6.21
N MET A 128 -16.34 -7.32 5.35
CA MET A 128 -17.27 -6.26 5.74
C MET A 128 -18.64 -6.82 6.11
N MET A 129 -19.13 -7.80 5.35
CA MET A 129 -20.40 -8.48 5.65
C MET A 129 -20.36 -9.21 7.01
N ASP A 130 -19.23 -9.81 7.38
CA ASP A 130 -19.01 -10.45 8.67
C ASP A 130 -19.06 -9.43 9.83
N LEU A 131 -18.47 -8.24 9.66
CA LEU A 131 -18.56 -7.14 10.64
C LEU A 131 -20.02 -6.69 10.85
N ILE A 132 -20.76 -6.47 9.76
CA ILE A 132 -22.16 -6.02 9.81
C ILE A 132 -23.05 -7.07 10.50
N ASN A 133 -22.86 -8.35 10.18
CA ASN A 133 -23.60 -9.44 10.82
C ASN A 133 -23.29 -9.53 12.31
N TRP A 134 -22.01 -9.48 12.70
CA TRP A 134 -21.62 -9.47 14.10
C TRP A 134 -22.23 -8.28 14.85
N ALA A 135 -22.21 -7.07 14.28
CA ALA A 135 -22.80 -5.88 14.90
C ALA A 135 -24.32 -6.03 15.10
N LYS A 136 -25.03 -6.61 14.13
CA LYS A 136 -26.47 -6.91 14.25
C LYS A 136 -26.73 -7.95 15.36
N GLU A 137 -25.93 -9.01 15.41
CA GLU A 137 -26.05 -10.04 16.44
C GLU A 137 -25.77 -9.48 17.85
N TYR A 138 -24.77 -8.62 17.98
CA TYR A 138 -24.47 -7.91 19.22
C TYR A 138 -25.65 -7.03 19.64
N ASN A 139 -26.17 -6.20 18.72
CA ASN A 139 -27.30 -5.30 18.97
C ASN A 139 -28.59 -6.01 19.39
N ASN A 140 -28.79 -7.27 18.98
CA ASN A 140 -29.93 -8.07 19.39
C ASN A 140 -29.83 -8.60 20.83
N LYS A 141 -28.64 -8.60 21.43
CA LYS A 141 -28.36 -9.13 22.77
C LYS A 141 -28.24 -8.05 23.85
N VAL A 142 -28.12 -6.78 23.45
CA VAL A 142 -27.88 -5.67 24.37
C VAL A 142 -29.07 -4.71 24.45
N SER A 143 -29.09 -3.92 25.52
CA SER A 143 -30.08 -2.86 25.71
C SER A 143 -29.90 -1.71 24.70
N LYS A 144 -30.93 -0.89 24.52
CA LYS A 144 -30.99 0.17 23.49
C LYS A 144 -29.82 1.15 23.59
N GLU A 145 -29.41 1.51 24.80
CA GLU A 145 -28.32 2.40 25.13
C GLU A 145 -26.93 1.81 24.82
N ASN A 146 -26.82 0.49 24.75
CA ASN A 146 -25.57 -0.22 24.48
C ASN A 146 -25.44 -0.68 23.02
N LYS A 147 -26.43 -0.38 22.17
CA LYS A 147 -26.39 -0.76 20.76
C LYS A 147 -25.29 -0.02 20.02
N ILE A 148 -24.54 -0.77 19.22
CA ILE A 148 -23.63 -0.27 18.20
C ILE A 148 -24.40 0.53 17.15
N ARG A 149 -23.81 1.63 16.70
CA ARG A 149 -24.34 2.51 15.64
C ARG A 149 -23.27 2.79 14.59
N PHE A 150 -23.68 2.72 13.33
CA PHE A 150 -22.79 2.86 12.18
C PHE A 150 -23.02 4.19 11.47
N TYR A 151 -21.93 4.80 10.99
CA TYR A 151 -21.94 6.07 10.28
C TYR A 151 -20.97 6.06 9.09
N GLY A 152 -21.26 6.90 8.10
CA GLY A 152 -20.34 7.22 7.02
C GLY A 152 -19.80 8.62 7.21
N PHE A 153 -18.49 8.81 7.13
CA PHE A 153 -17.87 10.13 7.21
C PHE A 153 -17.40 10.65 5.85
N ASP A 154 -17.39 9.82 4.81
CA ASP A 154 -16.97 10.27 3.48
C ASP A 154 -17.93 11.34 2.95
N SER A 155 -17.38 12.31 2.24
CA SER A 155 -18.16 13.30 1.53
C SER A 155 -18.60 12.83 0.14
N GLN A 156 -17.99 11.77 -0.39
CA GLN A 156 -18.49 11.08 -1.58
C GLN A 156 -19.83 10.44 -1.22
N GLU A 157 -20.93 11.02 -1.69
CA GLU A 157 -22.28 10.47 -1.51
C GLU A 157 -22.66 9.64 -2.73
N ASN A 158 -23.31 8.49 -2.50
CA ASN A 158 -23.96 7.71 -3.56
C ASN A 158 -25.43 8.15 -3.66
N ASN A 159 -25.87 8.51 -4.87
CA ASN A 159 -27.25 8.93 -5.15
C ASN A 159 -28.29 7.89 -4.67
N ASP A 160 -28.03 6.60 -4.81
CA ASP A 160 -29.01 5.55 -4.52
C ASP A 160 -29.33 5.41 -3.02
N GLY A 161 -28.28 5.53 -2.17
CA GLY A 161 -28.42 5.49 -0.72
C GLY A 161 -29.19 6.70 -0.21
N LEU A 162 -28.82 7.90 -0.68
CA LEU A 162 -29.46 9.15 -0.28
C LEU A 162 -30.92 9.21 -0.74
N GLU A 163 -31.21 8.82 -1.99
CA GLU A 163 -32.58 8.75 -2.48
C GLU A 163 -33.45 7.84 -1.60
N THR A 164 -32.91 6.68 -1.20
CA THR A 164 -33.63 5.72 -0.35
C THR A 164 -33.96 6.30 1.03
N ILE A 165 -32.99 6.91 1.72
CA ILE A 165 -33.24 7.51 3.04
C ILE A 165 -34.18 8.73 2.94
N LEU A 166 -34.05 9.54 1.89
CA LEU A 166 -34.96 10.66 1.65
C LEU A 166 -36.37 10.18 1.38
N LYS A 167 -36.54 9.17 0.52
CA LYS A 167 -37.85 8.58 0.26
C LYS A 167 -38.48 8.05 1.56
N ASN A 168 -37.73 7.31 2.37
CA ASN A 168 -38.22 6.78 3.65
C ASN A 168 -38.64 7.89 4.63
N TYR A 169 -37.92 9.00 4.65
CA TYR A 169 -38.24 10.16 5.48
C TYR A 169 -39.48 10.91 4.95
N TYR A 170 -39.51 11.22 3.66
CA TYR A 170 -40.60 11.93 3.01
C TYR A 170 -41.92 11.13 2.95
N ASP A 171 -41.85 9.80 2.95
CA ASP A 171 -43.04 8.95 3.12
C ASP A 171 -43.78 9.23 4.45
N LYS A 172 -43.07 9.74 5.48
CA LYS A 172 -43.65 10.13 6.77
C LYS A 172 -44.11 11.59 6.81
N VAL A 173 -43.39 12.49 6.15
CA VAL A 173 -43.60 13.94 6.31
C VAL A 173 -44.39 14.60 5.18
N ASP A 174 -44.09 14.27 3.91
CA ASP A 174 -44.71 14.88 2.73
C ASP A 174 -44.35 14.12 1.42
N SER A 175 -44.97 12.95 1.20
CA SER A 175 -44.65 12.10 0.05
C SER A 175 -45.01 12.71 -1.31
N LEU A 176 -45.97 13.64 -1.34
CA LEU A 176 -46.38 14.33 -2.58
C LEU A 176 -45.29 15.32 -3.01
N SER A 177 -44.81 16.16 -2.10
CA SER A 177 -43.74 17.12 -2.41
C SER A 177 -42.48 16.43 -2.91
N PHE A 178 -42.09 15.30 -2.31
CA PHE A 178 -40.94 14.52 -2.74
C PHE A 178 -41.11 14.01 -4.17
N LYS A 179 -42.28 13.43 -4.50
CA LYS A 179 -42.58 12.96 -5.87
C LYS A 179 -42.53 14.09 -6.89
N GLU A 180 -43.01 15.28 -6.54
CA GLU A 180 -42.96 16.44 -7.43
C GLU A 180 -41.54 16.95 -7.66
N MET A 181 -40.73 17.06 -6.60
CA MET A 181 -39.32 17.44 -6.70
C MET A 181 -38.53 16.39 -7.50
N TYR A 182 -38.76 15.11 -7.22
CA TYR A 182 -38.11 14.00 -7.92
C TYR A 182 -38.45 13.97 -9.42
N LYS A 183 -39.72 14.20 -9.80
CA LYS A 183 -40.13 14.28 -11.22
C LYS A 183 -39.44 15.40 -12.00
N LYS A 184 -39.08 16.51 -11.34
CA LYS A 184 -38.39 17.65 -11.96
C LYS A 184 -36.89 17.40 -12.15
N THR A 185 -36.39 16.28 -11.64
CA THR A 185 -34.99 15.89 -11.71
C THR A 185 -34.68 15.32 -13.09
N ASN A 186 -33.65 15.85 -13.75
CA ASN A 186 -33.17 15.25 -15.00
C ASN A 186 -32.37 13.99 -14.65
N LYS A 187 -32.82 12.81 -15.09
CA LYS A 187 -32.15 11.54 -14.80
C LYS A 187 -30.73 11.45 -15.37
N ASP A 188 -30.40 12.31 -16.35
CA ASP A 188 -29.09 12.36 -17.00
C ASP A 188 -28.09 13.28 -16.28
N ASP A 189 -28.51 14.05 -15.27
CA ASP A 189 -27.61 14.90 -14.47
C ASP A 189 -27.08 14.14 -13.25
N TYR A 190 -25.92 13.51 -13.40
CA TYR A 190 -25.28 12.73 -12.33
C TYR A 190 -25.07 13.50 -11.01
N LYS A 191 -25.12 14.84 -11.03
CA LYS A 191 -24.97 15.69 -9.84
C LYS A 191 -26.29 16.05 -9.20
N ASN A 192 -27.39 16.14 -9.94
CA ASN A 192 -28.74 16.47 -9.45
C ASN A 192 -28.77 17.62 -8.42
N VAL A 193 -27.89 18.62 -8.58
CA VAL A 193 -27.71 19.70 -7.60
C VAL A 193 -29.03 20.45 -7.37
N VAL A 194 -29.80 20.64 -8.45
CA VAL A 194 -31.12 21.28 -8.42
C VAL A 194 -32.10 20.49 -7.55
N PHE A 195 -32.10 19.16 -7.66
CA PHE A 195 -32.96 18.30 -6.85
C PHE A 195 -32.59 18.43 -5.37
N TYR A 196 -31.33 18.24 -5.01
CA TYR A 196 -30.91 18.32 -3.61
C TYR A 196 -31.07 19.73 -3.02
N LYS A 197 -30.92 20.78 -3.83
CA LYS A 197 -31.26 22.15 -3.43
C LYS A 197 -32.76 22.32 -3.15
N SER A 198 -33.62 21.75 -3.99
CA SER A 198 -35.07 21.77 -3.73
C SER A 198 -35.45 21.02 -2.45
N ILE A 199 -34.76 19.92 -2.15
CA ILE A 199 -34.92 19.18 -0.89
C ILE A 199 -34.45 20.04 0.29
N GLU A 200 -33.27 20.67 0.18
CA GLU A 200 -32.73 21.56 1.22
C GLU A 200 -33.71 22.71 1.53
N ASP A 201 -34.25 23.38 0.51
CA ASP A 201 -35.22 24.46 0.66
C ASP A 201 -36.53 23.95 1.29
N ASN A 202 -37.01 22.79 0.86
CA ASN A 202 -38.19 22.16 1.41
C ASN A 202 -38.02 21.80 2.90
N LEU A 203 -36.87 21.22 3.29
CA LEU A 203 -36.53 20.93 4.67
C LEU A 203 -36.50 22.19 5.53
N LYS A 204 -35.88 23.28 5.05
CA LYS A 204 -35.79 24.56 5.77
C LYS A 204 -37.17 25.20 5.97
N ASN A 205 -37.97 25.26 4.91
CA ASN A 205 -39.30 25.89 4.95
C ASN A 205 -40.31 25.11 5.82
N ASN A 206 -40.08 23.82 6.05
CA ASN A 206 -41.00 22.95 6.81
C ASN A 206 -40.40 22.42 8.12
N LYS A 207 -39.31 23.01 8.62
CA LYS A 207 -38.53 22.50 9.77
C LYS A 207 -39.38 22.13 10.98
N GLU A 208 -40.20 23.06 11.47
CA GLU A 208 -41.03 22.80 12.65
C GLU A 208 -42.10 21.73 12.42
N LYS A 209 -42.71 21.72 11.22
CA LYS A 209 -43.72 20.72 10.83
C LYS A 209 -43.11 19.33 10.80
N TYR A 210 -41.97 19.16 10.13
CA TYR A 210 -41.32 17.87 9.94
C TYR A 210 -40.76 17.31 11.25
N ILE A 211 -40.20 18.15 12.12
CA ILE A 211 -39.75 17.74 13.46
C ILE A 211 -40.93 17.21 14.29
N LYS A 212 -42.11 17.84 14.23
CA LYS A 212 -43.31 17.37 14.94
C LYS A 212 -43.83 16.03 14.42
N GLN A 213 -43.69 15.75 13.13
CA GLN A 213 -44.11 14.49 12.51
C GLN A 213 -43.11 13.35 12.70
N THR A 214 -41.84 13.68 12.92
CA THR A 214 -40.74 12.72 13.08
C THR A 214 -40.05 12.92 14.43
N SER A 215 -38.84 13.47 14.42
CA SER A 215 -38.12 13.91 15.60
C SER A 215 -37.03 14.90 15.21
N LYS A 216 -36.54 15.68 16.17
CA LYS A 216 -35.38 16.57 15.94
C LYS A 216 -34.14 15.78 15.51
N LYS A 217 -33.95 14.59 16.08
CA LYS A 217 -32.87 13.66 15.76
C LYS A 217 -32.90 13.25 14.28
N GLU A 218 -34.04 12.74 13.83
CA GLU A 218 -34.21 12.29 12.44
C GLU A 218 -34.10 13.45 11.45
N TYR A 219 -34.69 14.61 11.76
CA TYR A 219 -34.58 15.81 10.92
C TYR A 219 -33.11 16.26 10.75
N GLU A 220 -32.35 16.37 11.85
CA GLU A 220 -30.96 16.83 11.80
C GLU A 220 -30.05 15.88 11.01
N PHE A 221 -30.32 14.57 11.06
CA PHE A 221 -29.61 13.60 10.25
C PHE A 221 -29.87 13.80 8.76
N ILE A 222 -31.14 13.92 8.37
CA ILE A 222 -31.52 14.14 6.96
C ILE A 222 -30.98 15.47 6.45
N GLU A 223 -31.07 16.55 7.25
CA GLU A 223 -30.48 17.85 6.92
C GLU A 223 -28.98 17.72 6.64
N LYS A 224 -28.24 16.96 7.46
CA LYS A 224 -26.81 16.74 7.27
C LYS A 224 -26.48 15.90 6.02
N ALA A 225 -27.23 14.84 5.75
CA ALA A 225 -27.02 14.01 4.56
C ALA A 225 -27.20 14.81 3.26
N VAL A 226 -28.21 15.70 3.22
CA VAL A 226 -28.42 16.61 2.09
C VAL A 226 -27.31 17.67 1.99
N GLU A 227 -26.84 18.22 3.11
CA GLU A 227 -25.70 19.14 3.15
C GLU A 227 -24.44 18.51 2.55
N ASN A 228 -24.14 17.25 2.91
CA ASN A 228 -23.00 16.52 2.38
C ASN A 228 -23.08 16.37 0.86
N MET A 229 -24.25 15.99 0.34
CA MET A 229 -24.45 15.81 -1.10
C MET A 229 -24.28 17.12 -1.88
N ILE A 230 -24.88 18.20 -1.39
CA ILE A 230 -24.71 19.53 -1.98
C ILE A 230 -23.25 19.97 -1.92
N GLY A 231 -22.61 19.77 -0.76
CA GLY A 231 -21.21 20.11 -0.56
C GLY A 231 -20.31 19.39 -1.55
N PHE A 232 -20.47 18.08 -1.71
CA PHE A 232 -19.71 17.25 -2.65
C PHE A 232 -19.82 17.76 -4.08
N ASN A 233 -21.04 18.07 -4.53
CA ASN A 233 -21.30 18.58 -5.87
C ASN A 233 -20.66 19.95 -6.16
N ASN A 234 -20.57 20.82 -5.15
CA ASN A 234 -20.00 22.15 -5.29
C ASN A 234 -18.47 22.14 -5.43
N ASP A 235 -17.78 21.27 -4.70
CA ASP A 235 -16.33 21.13 -4.74
C ASP A 235 -15.90 19.74 -4.27
N ASN A 236 -15.49 18.90 -5.23
CA ASN A 236 -15.04 17.54 -5.02
C ASN A 236 -13.50 17.42 -5.00
N SER A 237 -12.77 18.51 -4.80
CA SER A 237 -11.30 18.46 -4.68
C SER A 237 -10.86 17.61 -3.47
N ALA A 238 -9.71 16.94 -3.61
CA ALA A 238 -9.18 16.04 -2.58
C ALA A 238 -9.00 16.75 -1.22
N LEU A 239 -8.44 17.96 -1.19
CA LEU A 239 -8.26 18.72 0.05
C LEU A 239 -9.60 19.10 0.70
N ASN A 240 -10.63 19.39 -0.11
CA ASN A 240 -11.94 19.69 0.42
C ASN A 240 -12.66 18.42 0.92
N ARG A 241 -12.43 17.26 0.29
CA ARG A 241 -12.88 15.95 0.79
C ARG A 241 -12.34 15.71 2.21
N GLU A 242 -11.03 15.85 2.44
CA GLU A 242 -10.44 15.69 3.79
C GLU A 242 -11.10 16.59 4.85
N LYS A 243 -11.28 17.88 4.53
CA LYS A 243 -11.92 18.84 5.43
C LYS A 243 -13.36 18.48 5.74
N LYS A 244 -14.11 17.99 4.75
CA LYS A 244 -15.50 17.56 4.93
C LYS A 244 -15.58 16.28 5.75
N MET A 245 -14.68 15.32 5.52
CA MET A 245 -14.61 14.10 6.33
C MET A 245 -14.33 14.42 7.80
N ALA A 246 -13.37 15.31 8.09
CA ALA A 246 -13.11 15.77 9.45
C ALA A 246 -14.35 16.42 10.09
N LYS A 247 -15.03 17.32 9.36
CA LYS A 247 -16.29 17.93 9.83
C LYS A 247 -17.40 16.91 10.05
N ASN A 248 -17.49 15.87 9.22
CA ASN A 248 -18.47 14.81 9.37
C ASN A 248 -18.19 13.98 10.62
N VAL A 249 -16.92 13.67 10.92
CA VAL A 249 -16.54 13.02 12.18
C VAL A 249 -16.93 13.88 13.39
N SER A 250 -16.62 15.18 13.39
CA SER A 250 -17.02 16.09 14.47
C SER A 250 -18.55 16.17 14.60
N TRP A 251 -19.28 16.22 13.49
CA TRP A 251 -20.75 16.19 13.49
C TRP A 251 -21.29 14.88 14.08
N ILE A 252 -20.75 13.72 13.69
CA ILE A 252 -21.15 12.41 14.25
C ILE A 252 -20.94 12.40 15.76
N LYS A 253 -19.79 12.91 16.23
CA LYS A 253 -19.49 13.00 17.67
C LYS A 253 -20.48 13.88 18.42
N ASP A 254 -20.81 15.05 17.90
CA ASP A 254 -21.78 15.95 18.51
C ASP A 254 -23.20 15.36 18.51
N TYR A 255 -23.58 14.71 17.42
CA TYR A 255 -24.85 14.01 17.27
C TYR A 255 -24.96 12.86 18.28
N GLU A 256 -23.92 12.05 18.42
CA GLU A 256 -23.82 10.94 19.37
C GLU A 256 -23.89 11.42 20.82
N LYS A 257 -23.12 12.47 21.15
CA LYS A 257 -23.13 13.08 22.48
C LYS A 257 -24.51 13.64 22.85
N LYS A 258 -25.18 14.28 21.89
CA LYS A 258 -26.49 14.91 22.09
C LYS A 258 -27.61 13.89 22.28
N TYR A 259 -27.63 12.80 21.51
CA TYR A 259 -28.77 11.88 21.46
C TYR A 259 -28.56 10.56 22.19
N TYR A 260 -27.31 10.13 22.36
CA TYR A 260 -26.96 8.86 22.99
C TYR A 260 -26.06 9.02 24.23
N LYS A 261 -25.51 10.23 24.46
CA LYS A 261 -24.53 10.53 25.53
C LYS A 261 -23.21 9.77 25.36
N ASP A 262 -22.94 9.27 24.16
CA ASP A 262 -21.70 8.62 23.80
C ASP A 262 -20.74 9.63 23.15
N ASN A 263 -19.44 9.46 23.38
CA ASN A 263 -18.40 10.35 22.84
C ASN A 263 -17.24 9.59 22.19
N LYS A 264 -17.29 8.24 22.18
CA LYS A 264 -16.25 7.34 21.71
C LYS A 264 -16.56 6.78 20.34
N ILE A 265 -15.65 6.97 19.38
CA ILE A 265 -15.82 6.58 17.97
C ILE A 265 -14.57 5.87 17.47
N MET A 266 -14.75 4.73 16.80
CA MET A 266 -13.71 4.16 15.95
C MET A 266 -13.94 4.59 14.49
N LEU A 267 -12.90 5.13 13.85
CA LEU A 267 -12.90 5.48 12.44
C LEU A 267 -12.18 4.39 11.63
N TRP A 268 -12.78 3.98 10.52
CA TRP A 268 -12.17 3.09 9.54
C TRP A 268 -11.93 3.85 8.24
N GLY A 269 -10.68 3.97 7.80
CA GLY A 269 -10.37 4.55 6.48
C GLY A 269 -9.00 4.13 5.99
N HIS A 270 -8.59 4.69 4.86
CA HIS A 270 -7.23 4.55 4.35
C HIS A 270 -6.20 5.20 5.30
N ASN A 271 -4.97 4.66 5.33
CA ASN A 271 -3.83 5.21 6.09
C ASN A 271 -3.62 6.71 5.81
N GLY A 272 -3.70 7.12 4.54
CA GLY A 272 -3.67 8.52 4.12
C GLY A 272 -4.66 9.42 4.87
N HIS A 273 -5.92 8.98 5.04
CA HIS A 273 -6.97 9.80 5.64
C HIS A 273 -6.83 9.94 7.16
N ILE A 274 -6.40 8.88 7.86
CA ILE A 274 -6.23 8.91 9.32
C ILE A 274 -4.84 9.42 9.75
N SER A 275 -3.96 9.73 8.80
CA SER A 275 -2.62 10.26 9.07
C SER A 275 -2.66 11.58 9.84
N ILE A 276 -1.86 11.71 10.89
CA ILE A 276 -1.66 12.94 11.70
C ILE A 276 -0.58 13.87 11.12
N GLY A 277 0.02 13.49 10.00
CA GLY A 277 1.06 14.29 9.34
C GLY A 277 0.54 15.63 8.83
N LYS A 278 1.26 16.71 9.16
CA LYS A 278 0.89 18.11 8.85
C LYS A 278 0.89 18.48 7.36
N SER A 279 1.55 17.69 6.51
CA SER A 279 1.98 18.11 5.17
C SER A 279 0.84 18.42 4.20
N ASN A 280 -0.32 17.75 4.28
CA ASN A 280 -1.31 17.83 3.19
C ASN A 280 -2.78 18.04 3.65
N GLY A 281 -3.02 18.41 4.92
CA GLY A 281 -4.38 18.73 5.40
C GLY A 281 -5.32 17.52 5.46
N GLN A 282 -4.77 16.33 5.68
CA GLN A 282 -5.51 15.08 5.84
C GLN A 282 -6.50 15.15 7.01
N MET A 283 -7.57 14.37 6.93
CA MET A 283 -8.60 14.31 7.98
C MET A 283 -7.99 14.05 9.36
N GLY A 284 -7.06 13.09 9.48
CA GLY A 284 -6.40 12.74 10.74
C GLY A 284 -5.62 13.90 11.35
N TYR A 285 -4.91 14.70 10.55
CA TYR A 285 -4.25 15.91 11.02
C TYR A 285 -5.26 16.92 11.56
N LEU A 286 -6.35 17.17 10.83
CA LEU A 286 -7.40 18.11 11.27
C LEU A 286 -8.05 17.65 12.58
N LEU A 287 -8.30 16.34 12.73
CA LEU A 287 -8.82 15.75 13.95
C LEU A 287 -7.79 15.83 15.10
N LYS A 288 -6.49 15.66 14.83
CA LYS A 288 -5.44 15.83 15.84
C LYS A 288 -5.37 17.29 16.31
N GLU A 289 -5.51 18.25 15.42
CA GLU A 289 -5.54 19.69 15.78
C GLU A 289 -6.77 20.03 16.63
N GLU A 290 -7.94 19.45 16.31
CA GLU A 290 -9.19 19.73 17.03
C GLU A 290 -9.29 19.01 18.38
N TYR A 291 -8.88 17.74 18.45
CA TYR A 291 -9.09 16.86 19.61
C TYR A 291 -7.82 16.57 20.40
N GLY A 292 -6.64 16.94 19.91
CA GLY A 292 -5.34 16.73 20.55
C GLY A 292 -5.13 15.25 20.93
N GLU A 293 -4.79 15.03 22.20
CA GLU A 293 -4.56 13.69 22.75
C GLU A 293 -5.79 12.77 22.74
N LYS A 294 -7.00 13.29 22.52
CA LYS A 294 -8.20 12.45 22.45
C LYS A 294 -8.35 11.73 21.10
N TYR A 295 -7.64 12.18 20.06
CA TYR A 295 -7.51 11.48 18.80
C TYR A 295 -6.24 10.62 18.80
N TYR A 296 -6.41 9.34 18.46
CA TYR A 296 -5.32 8.38 18.34
C TYR A 296 -5.38 7.66 17.00
N SER A 297 -4.27 7.63 16.29
CA SER A 297 -4.17 7.12 14.92
C SER A 297 -3.32 5.85 14.87
N ILE A 298 -3.91 4.77 14.33
CA ILE A 298 -3.30 3.45 14.17
C ILE A 298 -3.20 3.14 12.68
N GLY A 299 -1.99 3.16 12.13
CA GLY A 299 -1.76 2.71 10.75
C GLY A 299 -1.75 1.19 10.64
N GLN A 300 -2.07 0.63 9.47
CA GLN A 300 -1.79 -0.77 9.15
C GLN A 300 -0.84 -0.86 7.97
N ILE A 301 0.25 -1.61 8.10
CA ILE A 301 1.28 -1.80 7.08
C ILE A 301 1.59 -3.28 6.89
N PHE A 302 2.19 -3.63 5.75
CA PHE A 302 2.53 -5.02 5.46
C PHE A 302 3.85 -5.18 4.73
N TYR A 303 4.44 -6.38 4.83
CA TYR A 303 5.71 -6.73 4.20
C TYR A 303 5.57 -7.45 2.86
N SER A 304 4.77 -8.52 2.80
CA SER A 304 4.50 -9.30 1.60
C SER A 304 3.04 -9.75 1.59
N GLY A 305 2.56 -10.20 0.43
CA GLY A 305 1.24 -10.80 0.31
C GLY A 305 0.39 -10.21 -0.80
N TYR A 306 -0.89 -10.55 -0.76
CA TYR A 306 -1.86 -10.24 -1.80
C TYR A 306 -2.85 -9.16 -1.35
N PHE A 307 -3.36 -8.41 -2.31
CA PHE A 307 -4.45 -7.47 -2.10
C PHE A 307 -5.29 -7.29 -3.37
N MET A 308 -6.54 -6.87 -3.22
CA MET A 308 -7.41 -6.47 -4.33
C MET A 308 -7.27 -4.97 -4.62
N SER A 309 -7.33 -4.57 -5.89
CA SER A 309 -7.47 -3.15 -6.29
C SER A 309 -8.30 -3.02 -7.57
N ASP A 310 -8.98 -1.89 -7.74
CA ASP A 310 -9.76 -1.59 -8.94
C ASP A 310 -8.81 -1.19 -10.08
N PHE A 311 -8.90 -1.90 -11.20
CA PHE A 311 -8.11 -1.65 -12.40
C PHE A 311 -9.07 -1.23 -13.50
N ARG A 312 -9.20 0.08 -13.68
CA ARG A 312 -10.03 0.67 -14.73
C ARG A 312 -9.21 0.81 -16.01
N THR A 313 -9.05 -0.27 -16.77
CA THR A 313 -8.74 -0.15 -18.20
C THR A 313 -10.01 0.13 -18.98
N GLU A 314 -9.87 0.82 -20.13
CA GLU A 314 -10.95 1.08 -21.09
C GLU A 314 -11.71 -0.20 -21.52
N GLU A 315 -11.09 -1.36 -21.38
CA GLU A 315 -11.73 -2.67 -21.52
C GLU A 315 -12.05 -3.26 -20.13
N GLU A 316 -13.30 -3.07 -19.70
CA GLU A 316 -13.97 -3.73 -18.56
C GLU A 316 -13.29 -3.64 -17.18
N GLY A 317 -13.60 -2.58 -16.43
CA GLY A 317 -13.23 -2.38 -15.01
C GLY A 317 -13.60 -3.57 -14.11
N LYS A 318 -12.64 -4.46 -13.89
CA LYS A 318 -12.73 -5.62 -13.00
C LYS A 318 -11.64 -5.50 -11.94
N PHE A 319 -12.01 -5.61 -10.66
CA PHE A 319 -11.06 -5.74 -9.56
C PHE A 319 -10.05 -6.86 -9.83
N LYS A 320 -8.77 -6.56 -9.67
CA LYS A 320 -7.68 -7.52 -9.88
C LYS A 320 -6.96 -7.82 -8.59
N ARG A 321 -6.37 -9.02 -8.56
CA ARG A 321 -5.51 -9.46 -7.48
C ARG A 321 -4.08 -9.04 -7.77
N PHE A 322 -3.48 -8.37 -6.80
CA PHE A 322 -2.11 -7.92 -6.83
C PHE A 322 -1.29 -8.70 -5.80
N TYR A 323 0.00 -8.86 -6.08
CA TYR A 323 0.93 -9.55 -5.19
C TYR A 323 2.20 -8.73 -5.00
N LEU A 324 2.51 -8.42 -3.74
CA LEU A 324 3.80 -7.89 -3.32
C LEU A 324 4.65 -9.06 -2.82
N SER A 325 5.67 -9.44 -3.57
CA SER A 325 6.52 -10.59 -3.22
C SER A 325 7.34 -10.36 -1.97
N GLU A 326 7.93 -9.19 -1.83
CA GLU A 326 8.61 -8.71 -0.64
C GLU A 326 8.74 -7.19 -0.69
N SER A 327 8.72 -6.55 0.47
CA SER A 327 9.08 -5.14 0.56
C SER A 327 10.57 -4.96 0.32
N GLU A 328 10.98 -3.83 -0.24
CA GLU A 328 12.43 -3.58 -0.33
C GLU A 328 13.01 -3.38 1.08
N LEU A 329 14.24 -3.82 1.31
CA LEU A 329 14.94 -3.66 2.59
C LEU A 329 15.13 -2.20 3.04
N ASN A 330 14.96 -1.23 2.12
CA ASN A 330 14.99 0.21 2.40
C ASN A 330 13.60 0.77 2.81
N SER A 331 12.57 -0.07 2.91
CA SER A 331 11.24 0.28 3.40
C SER A 331 11.09 0.00 4.90
N VAL A 332 10.12 0.63 5.56
CA VAL A 332 9.83 0.36 6.98
C VAL A 332 9.50 -1.12 7.18
N SER A 333 8.56 -1.68 6.40
CA SER A 333 8.17 -3.08 6.51
C SER A 333 9.33 -4.05 6.27
N GLY A 334 10.26 -3.71 5.36
CA GLY A 334 11.47 -4.49 5.11
C GLY A 334 12.42 -4.51 6.30
N LYS A 335 12.59 -3.37 6.98
CA LYS A 335 13.40 -3.28 8.21
C LYS A 335 12.76 -3.95 9.42
N ILE A 336 11.44 -3.86 9.56
CA ILE A 336 10.72 -4.62 10.60
C ILE A 336 10.94 -6.12 10.39
N ASN A 337 10.78 -6.63 9.15
CA ASN A 337 11.01 -8.05 8.85
C ASN A 337 12.47 -8.49 9.07
N GLU A 338 13.45 -7.60 8.87
CA GLU A 338 14.86 -7.89 9.17
C GLU A 338 15.10 -8.09 10.68
N LEU A 339 14.46 -7.28 11.53
CA LEU A 339 14.56 -7.38 12.98
C LEU A 339 13.72 -8.53 13.57
N TYR A 340 12.53 -8.77 13.00
CA TYR A 340 11.53 -9.71 13.53
C TYR A 340 11.08 -10.73 12.46
N PRO A 341 11.98 -11.55 11.90
CA PRO A 341 11.68 -12.41 10.76
C PRO A 341 10.70 -13.54 11.07
N ASN A 342 10.42 -13.84 12.35
CA ASN A 342 9.56 -14.94 12.77
C ASN A 342 8.18 -14.49 13.25
N ASP A 343 7.95 -13.18 13.38
CA ASP A 343 6.71 -12.63 13.92
C ASP A 343 5.77 -12.20 12.79
N ASN A 344 4.52 -12.68 12.84
CA ASN A 344 3.57 -12.46 11.75
C ASN A 344 2.75 -11.18 11.90
N THR A 345 2.40 -10.81 13.13
CA THR A 345 1.60 -9.61 13.41
C THR A 345 2.14 -8.92 14.65
N LEU A 346 2.53 -7.66 14.48
CA LEU A 346 3.17 -6.87 15.51
C LEU A 346 2.45 -5.53 15.67
N PHE A 347 2.31 -5.08 16.91
CA PHE A 347 1.82 -3.74 17.24
C PHE A 347 2.95 -2.91 17.84
N PHE A 348 3.18 -1.72 17.30
CA PHE A 348 4.17 -0.77 17.76
C PHE A 348 3.48 0.54 18.16
N ASP A 349 3.49 0.87 19.45
CA ASP A 349 3.19 2.23 19.92
C ASP A 349 4.48 3.05 19.82
N PHE A 350 4.48 4.17 19.10
CA PHE A 350 5.74 4.86 18.81
C PHE A 350 6.39 5.53 20.03
N LYS A 351 5.61 5.83 21.08
CA LYS A 351 6.16 6.36 22.33
C LYS A 351 6.94 5.28 23.09
N GLU A 352 6.49 4.04 23.05
CA GLU A 352 7.21 2.92 23.64
C GLU A 352 8.32 2.40 22.71
N ALA A 353 8.04 2.29 21.41
CA ALA A 353 9.00 1.80 20.41
C ALA A 353 10.25 2.68 20.28
N SER A 354 10.12 4.01 20.44
CA SER A 354 11.26 4.95 20.39
C SER A 354 12.27 4.76 21.53
N LYS A 355 11.95 3.97 22.57
CA LYS A 355 12.91 3.59 23.60
C LYS A 355 13.93 2.55 23.12
N ASN A 356 13.60 1.83 22.05
CA ASN A 356 14.51 0.91 21.38
C ASN A 356 15.23 1.67 20.24
N GLU A 357 16.56 1.73 20.31
CA GLU A 357 17.37 2.55 19.39
C GLU A 357 17.21 2.15 17.92
N GLU A 358 17.07 0.85 17.63
CA GLU A 358 16.91 0.37 16.24
C GLU A 358 15.52 0.70 15.69
N LEU A 359 14.47 0.55 16.51
CA LEU A 359 13.11 0.94 16.11
C LEU A 359 12.99 2.46 15.93
N ASP A 360 13.60 3.26 16.80
CA ASP A 360 13.59 4.71 16.66
C ASP A 360 14.26 5.15 15.35
N LYS A 361 15.40 4.55 15.00
CA LYS A 361 16.08 4.78 13.70
C LYS A 361 15.22 4.40 12.49
N ILE A 362 14.35 3.41 12.61
CA ILE A 362 13.45 2.99 11.53
C ILE A 362 12.26 3.95 11.42
N PHE A 363 11.61 4.26 12.53
CA PHE A 363 10.34 5.00 12.53
C PHE A 363 10.50 6.51 12.38
N SER A 364 11.63 7.09 12.82
CA SER A 364 11.94 8.52 12.68
C SER A 364 12.60 8.88 11.33
N LYS A 365 12.99 7.87 10.54
CA LYS A 365 13.69 8.07 9.28
C LYS A 365 12.71 8.15 8.11
N ASN A 366 13.04 9.01 7.15
CA ASN A 366 12.30 9.12 5.91
C ASN A 366 12.52 7.88 5.03
N MET A 367 11.55 6.95 5.03
CA MET A 367 11.66 5.62 4.44
C MET A 367 10.45 5.29 3.58
N TYR A 368 10.62 4.34 2.65
CA TYR A 368 9.53 3.93 1.78
C TYR A 368 8.44 3.17 2.55
N LEU A 369 7.19 3.43 2.19
CA LEU A 369 6.01 2.71 2.68
C LEU A 369 5.30 1.99 1.53
N ASN A 370 4.70 0.85 1.83
CA ASN A 370 3.83 0.13 0.91
C ASN A 370 2.40 0.57 1.16
N GLU A 371 1.86 1.43 0.31
CA GLU A 371 0.51 1.98 0.43
C GLU A 371 -0.04 2.25 -0.97
N TRP A 372 -1.29 1.84 -1.22
CA TRP A 372 -1.97 1.97 -2.50
C TRP A 372 -3.46 2.27 -2.30
N GLY A 373 -3.94 3.33 -2.96
CA GLY A 373 -5.37 3.64 -3.05
C GLY A 373 -6.15 2.67 -3.94
N SER A 374 -7.46 2.92 -4.09
CA SER A 374 -8.38 2.04 -4.82
C SER A 374 -8.28 2.15 -6.34
N GLU A 375 -7.80 3.27 -6.88
CA GLU A 375 -7.83 3.57 -8.31
C GLU A 375 -6.41 3.67 -8.90
N ASP A 376 -6.20 2.92 -9.99
CA ASP A 376 -5.24 3.17 -11.08
C ASP A 376 -4.06 2.17 -11.25
N GLU A 377 -4.00 1.63 -12.46
CA GLU A 377 -3.04 0.69 -13.03
C GLU A 377 -1.57 1.19 -12.96
N SER A 378 -1.39 2.51 -12.86
CA SER A 378 -0.08 3.15 -12.96
C SER A 378 0.73 3.18 -11.65
N TYR A 379 0.12 3.01 -10.47
CA TYR A 379 0.78 3.20 -9.16
C TYR A 379 1.22 1.94 -8.44
N ALA A 380 0.72 0.77 -8.82
CA ALA A 380 1.39 -0.48 -8.49
C ALA A 380 2.82 -0.51 -9.07
N THR A 381 3.14 0.36 -10.04
CA THR A 381 4.42 0.34 -10.75
C THR A 381 5.29 1.60 -10.60
N ARG A 382 4.95 2.55 -9.73
CA ARG A 382 5.74 3.78 -9.54
C ARG A 382 6.12 4.02 -8.08
N ALA A 383 7.18 4.81 -7.92
CA ALA A 383 7.93 4.97 -6.69
C ALA A 383 7.06 5.33 -5.47
N ARG A 384 7.32 4.58 -4.41
CA ARG A 384 6.87 4.75 -3.03
C ARG A 384 7.21 6.15 -2.54
N GLU A 385 6.26 6.87 -1.94
CA GLU A 385 6.62 8.09 -1.22
C GLU A 385 7.42 7.71 0.02
N LYS A 386 8.50 8.44 0.26
CA LYS A 386 9.22 8.32 1.52
C LYS A 386 8.50 9.17 2.53
N GLU A 387 8.19 8.57 3.66
CA GLU A 387 7.55 9.24 4.77
C GLU A 387 8.26 8.89 6.07
N ILE A 388 8.09 9.75 7.07
CA ILE A 388 8.52 9.48 8.44
C ILE A 388 7.31 8.87 9.16
N LEU A 389 7.40 7.59 9.53
CA LEU A 389 6.22 6.83 9.96
C LEU A 389 5.63 7.35 11.28
N ASN A 390 6.47 7.72 12.25
CA ASN A 390 6.01 8.26 13.53
C ASN A 390 5.50 9.72 13.45
N ASN A 391 5.65 10.38 12.30
CA ASN A 391 4.96 11.65 12.00
C ASN A 391 3.57 11.41 11.40
N ARG A 392 3.27 10.19 10.94
CA ARG A 392 1.99 9.86 10.28
C ARG A 392 0.99 9.22 11.21
N PHE A 393 1.41 8.47 12.22
CA PHE A 393 0.52 7.75 13.13
C PHE A 393 1.03 7.84 14.57
N ASP A 394 0.18 7.57 15.56
CA ASP A 394 0.61 7.38 16.95
C ASP A 394 1.12 5.94 17.17
N SER A 395 0.60 4.98 16.39
CA SER A 395 1.04 3.57 16.37
C SER A 395 0.84 2.91 15.01
N VAL A 396 1.39 1.71 14.85
CA VAL A 396 1.18 0.89 13.66
C VAL A 396 0.98 -0.58 14.00
N ILE A 397 0.10 -1.26 13.26
CA ILE A 397 0.03 -2.72 13.19
C ILE A 397 0.72 -3.17 11.91
N TYR A 398 1.75 -4.00 12.07
CA TYR A 398 2.51 -4.61 11.00
C TYR A 398 2.02 -6.03 10.75
N PHE A 399 1.87 -6.38 9.47
CA PHE A 399 1.59 -7.73 9.01
C PHE A 399 2.74 -8.23 8.13
N LYS A 400 3.28 -9.39 8.44
CA LYS A 400 4.33 -9.99 7.62
C LYS A 400 3.79 -10.42 6.27
N ASP A 401 2.72 -11.21 6.29
CA ASP A 401 2.09 -11.76 5.10
C ASP A 401 0.60 -11.44 5.07
N THR A 402 0.10 -11.05 3.90
CA THR A 402 -1.32 -10.72 3.67
C THR A 402 -1.96 -11.50 2.54
N LYS A 403 -3.29 -11.52 2.53
CA LYS A 403 -4.14 -12.12 1.50
C LYS A 403 -5.12 -11.10 0.94
N GLU A 404 -5.58 -11.35 -0.27
CA GLU A 404 -6.61 -10.55 -0.89
C GLU A 404 -7.95 -10.67 -0.17
N SER A 405 -8.68 -9.54 -0.05
CA SER A 405 -10.04 -9.52 0.50
C SER A 405 -11.00 -10.33 -0.36
N THR A 406 -12.01 -10.94 0.25
CA THR A 406 -12.97 -11.80 -0.45
C THR A 406 -14.10 -10.98 -1.07
N TYR A 407 -13.93 -10.54 -2.33
CA TYR A 407 -14.92 -9.72 -3.03
C TYR A 407 -16.21 -10.49 -3.36
N LEU A 408 -17.38 -9.90 -3.11
CA LEU A 408 -18.67 -10.60 -3.27
C LEU A 408 -19.07 -10.87 -4.73
N LYS A 409 -18.66 -10.01 -5.68
CA LYS A 409 -19.02 -10.13 -7.11
C LYS A 409 -17.90 -10.68 -8.01
N SER A 410 -16.81 -11.21 -7.45
CA SER A 410 -15.73 -11.73 -8.31
C SER A 410 -16.18 -13.03 -8.99
N ASN A 411 -16.41 -13.00 -10.31
CA ASN A 411 -16.78 -14.16 -11.14
C ASN A 411 -15.62 -15.17 -11.35
N GLY A 412 -14.77 -15.40 -10.35
CA GLY A 412 -13.89 -16.57 -10.30
C GLY A 412 -12.67 -16.60 -11.22
N ILE A 413 -12.33 -15.53 -11.94
CA ILE A 413 -11.05 -15.45 -12.68
C ILE A 413 -10.31 -14.17 -12.25
N LEU A 414 -9.56 -14.27 -11.15
CA LEU A 414 -8.59 -13.26 -10.77
C LEU A 414 -7.29 -13.58 -11.52
N LYS A 415 -6.87 -12.70 -12.44
CA LYS A 415 -5.52 -12.78 -13.02
C LYS A 415 -4.55 -12.16 -12.01
N ASP A 416 -3.53 -12.91 -11.62
CA ASP A 416 -2.46 -12.39 -10.75
C ASP A 416 -1.68 -11.29 -11.47
N VAL A 417 -1.58 -10.13 -10.82
CA VAL A 417 -0.80 -8.98 -11.29
C VAL A 417 0.36 -8.78 -10.30
N GLU A 418 1.53 -9.37 -10.60
CA GLU A 418 2.72 -9.20 -9.75
C GLU A 418 3.18 -7.73 -9.71
N VAL A 419 3.21 -7.15 -8.51
CA VAL A 419 3.66 -5.80 -8.23
C VAL A 419 5.13 -5.88 -7.83
N SER A 420 6.01 -6.09 -8.81
CA SER A 420 7.44 -6.12 -8.54
C SER A 420 8.22 -5.19 -9.47
N ALA A 421 9.28 -4.58 -8.93
CA ALA A 421 10.29 -3.88 -9.71
C ALA A 421 10.84 -4.77 -10.84
N LYS A 422 10.90 -6.10 -10.66
CA LYS A 422 11.31 -7.07 -11.69
C LYS A 422 10.37 -7.09 -12.89
N ARG A 423 9.06 -6.97 -12.70
CA ARG A 423 8.08 -6.92 -13.80
C ARG A 423 8.21 -5.65 -14.63
N ILE A 424 8.36 -4.50 -13.97
CA ILE A 424 8.50 -3.17 -14.60
C ILE A 424 9.78 -3.13 -15.43
N ILE A 425 10.87 -3.63 -14.86
CA ILE A 425 12.16 -3.76 -15.54
C ILE A 425 12.05 -4.66 -16.78
N LYS A 426 11.38 -5.81 -16.67
CA LYS A 426 11.18 -6.75 -17.80
C LYS A 426 10.35 -6.11 -18.92
N THR A 427 9.29 -5.38 -18.58
CA THR A 427 8.45 -4.65 -19.53
C THR A 427 9.23 -3.52 -20.23
N ASN A 428 10.02 -2.73 -19.49
CA ASN A 428 10.86 -1.68 -20.05
C ASN A 428 11.93 -2.24 -21.01
N ILE A 429 12.57 -3.36 -20.67
CA ILE A 429 13.54 -4.03 -21.56
C ILE A 429 12.87 -4.44 -22.89
N ILE A 430 11.65 -4.99 -22.84
CA ILE A 430 10.91 -5.39 -24.04
C ILE A 430 10.59 -4.17 -24.91
N TYR A 431 10.11 -3.06 -24.33
CA TYR A 431 9.84 -1.83 -25.06
C TYR A 431 11.10 -1.23 -25.70
N SER A 432 12.23 -1.22 -24.98
CA SER A 432 13.52 -0.76 -25.52
C SER A 432 13.99 -1.64 -26.69
N ILE A 433 13.82 -2.96 -26.61
CA ILE A 433 14.16 -3.88 -27.71
C ILE A 433 13.25 -3.61 -28.93
N ILE A 434 11.95 -3.42 -28.73
CA ILE A 434 10.99 -3.11 -29.81
C ILE A 434 11.35 -1.77 -30.46
N TYR A 435 11.68 -0.75 -29.67
CA TYR A 435 12.07 0.57 -30.17
C TYR A 435 13.35 0.52 -31.02
N ILE A 436 14.35 -0.27 -30.59
CA ILE A 436 15.57 -0.52 -31.38
C ILE A 436 15.22 -1.21 -32.71
N LEU A 437 14.36 -2.23 -32.68
CA LEU A 437 13.96 -2.97 -33.89
C LEU A 437 13.19 -2.09 -34.89
N ILE A 438 12.22 -1.29 -34.43
CA ILE A 438 11.48 -0.34 -35.26
C ILE A 438 12.44 0.68 -35.88
N THR A 439 13.41 1.18 -35.12
CA THR A 439 14.40 2.12 -35.64
C THR A 439 15.30 1.49 -36.71
N ILE A 440 15.81 0.27 -36.48
CA ILE A 440 16.60 -0.47 -37.47
C ILE A 440 15.80 -0.70 -38.75
N ILE A 441 14.55 -1.15 -38.64
CA ILE A 441 13.67 -1.38 -39.80
C ILE A 441 13.38 -0.06 -40.54
N GLY A 442 13.08 1.01 -39.81
CA GLY A 442 12.85 2.34 -40.38
C GLY A 442 14.06 2.87 -41.16
N THR A 443 15.27 2.64 -40.63
CA THR A 443 16.53 3.03 -41.30
C THR A 443 16.84 2.17 -42.51
N GLN A 444 16.58 0.85 -42.47
CA GLN A 444 16.70 -0.02 -43.64
C GLN A 444 15.71 0.35 -44.75
N ILE A 445 14.49 0.77 -44.40
CA ILE A 445 13.50 1.29 -45.37
C ILE A 445 13.95 2.64 -45.94
N HIS A 446 14.49 3.53 -45.11
CA HIS A 446 15.06 4.82 -45.54
C HIS A 446 16.22 4.64 -46.52
N ASP A 447 17.17 3.75 -46.20
CA ASP A 447 18.34 3.45 -47.03
C ASP A 447 17.95 2.75 -48.35
N LYS A 448 16.89 1.93 -48.34
CA LYS A 448 16.36 1.29 -49.55
C LYS A 448 15.66 2.28 -50.48
N ASN A 449 15.12 3.37 -49.94
CA ASN A 449 14.47 4.45 -50.69
C ASN A 449 15.42 5.57 -51.16
N LYS A 450 16.67 5.63 -50.66
CA LYS A 450 17.71 6.56 -51.11
C LYS A 450 18.91 5.81 -51.69
N LYS A 451 18.77 5.32 -52.92
CA LYS A 451 19.89 4.67 -53.63
C LYS A 451 20.87 5.62 -54.32
N ASP A 452 20.63 6.94 -54.34
CA ASP A 452 21.38 7.85 -55.24
C ASP A 452 22.13 9.02 -54.57
N ASN A 453 22.22 9.11 -53.22
CA ASN A 453 23.00 10.19 -52.59
C ASN A 453 23.87 9.74 -51.41
N LYS A 454 25.20 9.92 -51.53
CA LYS A 454 26.22 9.37 -50.60
C LYS A 454 26.35 10.11 -49.26
N ASP A 455 26.01 11.40 -49.19
CA ASP A 455 26.21 12.21 -47.97
C ASP A 455 25.04 12.13 -46.98
N GLU A 456 23.80 11.93 -47.45
CA GLU A 456 22.65 11.70 -46.55
C GLU A 456 22.69 10.34 -45.86
N ASN A 457 23.39 9.37 -46.46
CA ASN A 457 23.57 8.01 -45.95
C ASN A 457 24.38 8.01 -44.62
N LYS A 458 25.31 8.96 -44.43
CA LYS A 458 26.07 9.11 -43.18
C LYS A 458 25.19 9.58 -42.02
N THR A 459 24.22 10.46 -42.28
CA THR A 459 23.33 11.01 -41.25
C THR A 459 22.33 9.95 -40.77
N GLY A 460 21.81 9.12 -41.68
CA GLY A 460 20.97 7.97 -41.35
C GLY A 460 21.72 6.95 -40.49
N ILE A 461 22.95 6.58 -40.86
CA ILE A 461 23.80 5.67 -40.10
C ILE A 461 24.13 6.22 -38.71
N LEU A 462 24.42 7.54 -38.59
CA LEU A 462 24.73 8.17 -37.32
C LEU A 462 23.51 8.23 -36.39
N LEU A 463 22.32 8.53 -36.92
CA LEU A 463 21.07 8.52 -36.16
C LEU A 463 20.73 7.10 -35.68
N THR A 464 20.90 6.09 -36.55
CA THR A 464 20.73 4.67 -36.22
C THR A 464 21.67 4.23 -35.11
N ALA A 465 22.96 4.56 -35.22
CA ALA A 465 23.97 4.24 -34.22
C ALA A 465 23.67 4.93 -32.88
N THR A 466 23.16 6.15 -32.91
CA THR A 466 22.80 6.92 -31.72
C THR A 466 21.57 6.33 -31.02
N VAL A 467 20.53 5.96 -31.77
CA VAL A 467 19.33 5.33 -31.19
C VAL A 467 19.63 3.92 -30.67
N ILE A 468 20.46 3.13 -31.38
CA ILE A 468 20.94 1.84 -30.88
C ILE A 468 21.74 2.04 -29.58
N TYR A 469 22.60 3.05 -29.52
CA TYR A 469 23.39 3.37 -28.33
C TYR A 469 22.50 3.71 -27.13
N PHE A 470 21.53 4.60 -27.29
CA PHE A 470 20.60 4.96 -26.22
C PHE A 470 19.69 3.78 -25.81
N GLY A 471 19.19 3.00 -26.77
CA GLY A 471 18.40 1.81 -26.47
C GLY A 471 19.20 0.73 -25.71
N ILE A 472 20.47 0.51 -26.07
CA ILE A 472 21.37 -0.40 -25.34
C ILE A 472 21.67 0.15 -23.94
N ALA A 473 21.87 1.47 -23.80
CA ALA A 473 22.10 2.12 -22.51
C ALA A 473 20.88 2.00 -21.57
N ASP A 474 19.66 2.11 -22.11
CA ASP A 474 18.42 1.93 -21.34
C ASP A 474 18.19 0.48 -20.91
N ILE A 475 18.49 -0.49 -21.80
CA ILE A 475 18.48 -1.91 -21.44
C ILE A 475 19.53 -2.19 -20.35
N PHE A 476 20.71 -1.59 -20.45
CA PHE A 476 21.78 -1.72 -19.47
C PHE A 476 21.39 -1.15 -18.11
N ASN A 477 20.85 0.07 -18.05
CA ASN A 477 20.34 0.69 -16.83
C ASN A 477 19.25 -0.18 -16.18
N SER A 478 18.36 -0.76 -16.99
CA SER A 478 17.30 -1.65 -16.52
C SER A 478 17.84 -2.96 -15.94
N ILE A 479 18.87 -3.57 -16.56
CA ILE A 479 19.53 -4.79 -16.06
C ILE A 479 20.33 -4.51 -14.77
N VAL A 480 21.04 -3.38 -14.69
CA VAL A 480 21.77 -2.96 -13.49
C VAL A 480 20.80 -2.72 -12.34
N LEU A 481 19.67 -2.05 -12.60
CA LEU A 481 18.60 -1.88 -11.62
C LEU A 481 18.02 -3.24 -11.17
N MET A 482 17.90 -4.20 -12.08
CA MET A 482 17.45 -5.57 -11.77
C MET A 482 18.41 -6.31 -10.84
N ALA A 483 19.71 -6.18 -11.08
CA ALA A 483 20.76 -6.76 -10.24
C ALA A 483 20.77 -6.10 -8.85
N PHE A 484 20.56 -4.79 -8.79
CA PHE A 484 20.50 -4.03 -7.54
C PHE A 484 19.27 -4.39 -6.69
N VAL A 485 18.10 -4.53 -7.33
CA VAL A 485 16.84 -4.92 -6.69
C VAL A 485 16.85 -6.39 -6.25
N SER A 486 17.60 -7.27 -6.91
CA SER A 486 17.60 -8.72 -6.62
C SER A 486 18.60 -9.16 -5.55
N ASN A 487 19.33 -8.22 -4.93
CA ASN A 487 20.31 -8.44 -3.85
C ASN A 487 21.31 -9.59 -4.13
N LYS A 488 21.61 -9.86 -5.41
CA LYS A 488 22.62 -10.85 -5.80
C LYS A 488 23.97 -10.17 -5.95
N GLY A 489 24.82 -10.41 -4.96
CA GLY A 489 26.28 -10.44 -4.98
C GLY A 489 27.00 -9.47 -5.91
N TYR A 490 27.70 -8.50 -5.31
CA TYR A 490 28.67 -7.57 -5.91
C TYR A 490 29.61 -8.20 -6.98
N LEU A 491 29.90 -9.50 -6.87
CA LEU A 491 30.72 -10.28 -7.82
C LEU A 491 30.07 -10.48 -9.20
N ASP A 492 28.75 -10.60 -9.29
CA ASP A 492 28.06 -10.74 -10.57
C ASP A 492 27.98 -9.39 -11.31
N ILE A 493 27.88 -8.29 -10.56
CA ILE A 493 28.01 -6.92 -11.08
C ILE A 493 29.43 -6.68 -11.64
N ILE A 494 30.48 -7.12 -10.93
CA ILE A 494 31.86 -7.06 -11.43
C ILE A 494 32.04 -7.92 -12.68
N ARG A 495 31.48 -9.13 -12.73
CA ARG A 495 31.51 -9.98 -13.93
C ARG A 495 30.84 -9.29 -15.12
N ILE A 496 29.68 -8.68 -14.93
CA ILE A 496 28.97 -7.94 -16.00
C ILE A 496 29.77 -6.73 -16.47
N ILE A 497 30.38 -5.95 -15.57
CA ILE A 497 31.25 -4.81 -15.90
C ILE A 497 32.49 -5.27 -16.71
N VAL A 498 33.11 -6.40 -16.33
CA VAL A 498 34.26 -6.98 -17.03
C VAL A 498 33.86 -7.51 -18.41
N TYR A 499 32.69 -8.14 -18.54
CA TYR A 499 32.17 -8.60 -19.83
C TYR A 499 31.82 -7.44 -20.76
N LEU A 500 31.31 -6.31 -20.27
CA LEU A 500 30.98 -5.14 -21.09
C LEU A 500 32.21 -4.28 -21.42
N GLY A 501 33.21 -4.24 -20.52
CA GLY A 501 34.53 -3.68 -20.79
C GLY A 501 35.28 -4.41 -21.92
N SER A 502 34.82 -5.59 -22.35
CA SER A 502 35.34 -6.33 -23.51
C SER A 502 34.77 -5.84 -24.85
N ILE A 503 33.65 -5.12 -24.85
CA ILE A 503 33.00 -4.63 -26.08
C ILE A 503 33.76 -3.43 -26.64
N ILE A 504 34.27 -2.55 -25.76
CA ILE A 504 35.00 -1.33 -26.15
C ILE A 504 36.32 -1.65 -26.89
N PRO A 505 37.20 -2.55 -26.42
CA PRO A 505 38.39 -2.96 -27.16
C PRO A 505 38.07 -3.71 -28.45
N SER A 506 37.01 -4.51 -28.48
CA SER A 506 36.60 -5.28 -29.67
C SER A 506 36.17 -4.36 -30.82
N VAL A 507 35.49 -3.26 -30.51
CA VAL A 507 35.14 -2.20 -31.47
C VAL A 507 36.39 -1.40 -31.92
N LEU A 508 37.38 -1.23 -31.05
CA LEU A 508 38.64 -0.53 -31.36
C LEU A 508 39.66 -1.39 -32.14
N ILE A 509 39.63 -2.72 -31.99
CA ILE A 509 40.47 -3.67 -32.74
C ILE A 509 40.05 -3.70 -34.23
N ILE A 510 38.75 -3.53 -34.53
CA ILE A 510 38.24 -3.37 -35.90
C ILE A 510 38.85 -2.13 -36.59
N ARG A 511 39.38 -1.16 -35.83
CA ARG A 511 40.07 0.05 -36.33
C ARG A 511 41.62 -0.02 -36.33
N LYS A 512 42.24 -1.19 -36.12
CA LYS A 512 43.72 -1.42 -36.19
C LYS A 512 44.59 -0.47 -35.33
N ASN A 513 44.25 -0.24 -34.07
CA ASN A 513 45.05 0.64 -33.19
C ASN A 513 45.87 -0.14 -32.13
N LYS A 514 47.18 0.17 -31.99
CA LYS A 514 48.13 -0.60 -31.15
C LYS A 514 47.75 -0.68 -29.67
N ILE A 515 47.03 0.31 -29.15
CA ILE A 515 46.56 0.38 -27.76
C ILE A 515 45.52 -0.73 -27.46
N GLY A 516 44.73 -1.15 -28.46
CA GLY A 516 43.73 -2.21 -28.30
C GLY A 516 44.34 -3.60 -28.07
N VAL A 517 45.55 -3.85 -28.56
CA VAL A 517 46.26 -5.14 -28.41
C VAL A 517 46.79 -5.30 -26.98
N TYR A 518 47.33 -4.23 -26.37
CA TYR A 518 47.81 -4.24 -24.99
C TYR A 518 46.64 -4.35 -23.98
N GLY A 519 45.52 -3.68 -24.25
CA GLY A 519 44.30 -3.81 -23.46
C GLY A 519 43.71 -5.23 -23.49
N TYR A 520 43.75 -5.91 -24.65
CA TYR A 520 43.30 -7.30 -24.79
C TYR A 520 44.18 -8.30 -24.04
N PHE A 521 45.49 -8.03 -23.95
CA PHE A 521 46.44 -8.90 -23.24
C PHE A 521 46.30 -8.80 -21.70
N ILE A 522 46.12 -7.59 -21.18
CA ILE A 522 45.82 -7.35 -19.75
C ILE A 522 44.47 -7.99 -19.38
N PHE A 523 43.50 -7.93 -20.30
CA PHE A 523 42.19 -8.58 -20.16
C PHE A 523 42.27 -10.11 -20.12
N LEU A 524 43.09 -10.75 -20.97
CA LEU A 524 43.27 -12.22 -20.95
C LEU A 524 43.88 -12.68 -19.61
N LEU A 525 44.80 -11.88 -19.05
CA LEU A 525 45.43 -12.11 -17.76
C LEU A 525 44.43 -12.00 -16.60
N LEU A 526 43.58 -10.97 -16.60
CA LEU A 526 42.53 -10.80 -15.59
C LEU A 526 41.45 -11.88 -15.67
N LYS A 527 41.11 -12.33 -16.88
CA LYS A 527 40.16 -13.43 -17.11
C LYS A 527 40.68 -14.76 -16.56
N ILE A 528 41.96 -15.08 -16.77
CA ILE A 528 42.61 -16.30 -16.25
C ILE A 528 42.69 -16.28 -14.71
N ILE A 529 42.92 -15.11 -14.11
CA ILE A 529 42.93 -14.93 -12.64
C ILE A 529 41.55 -15.17 -12.02
N ILE A 530 40.48 -14.78 -12.73
CA ILE A 530 39.10 -14.87 -12.24
C ILE A 530 38.48 -16.26 -12.46
N ASP A 531 38.90 -16.99 -13.49
CA ASP A 531 38.32 -18.30 -13.84
C ASP A 531 38.88 -19.51 -13.05
N ILE A 532 40.01 -19.39 -12.32
CA ILE A 532 40.74 -20.57 -11.75
C ILE A 532 40.55 -20.79 -10.24
N GLY A 533 40.02 -19.85 -9.47
CA GLY A 533 39.53 -20.10 -8.09
C GLY A 533 40.54 -20.49 -6.99
N GLU A 534 41.77 -20.93 -7.29
CA GLU A 534 42.79 -21.26 -6.26
C GLU A 534 44.20 -20.70 -6.58
N ILE A 535 44.83 -20.13 -5.55
CA ILE A 535 46.04 -19.28 -5.61
C ILE A 535 47.34 -20.08 -5.91
N SER A 536 47.39 -21.40 -5.70
CA SER A 536 48.64 -22.19 -5.85
C SER A 536 49.05 -22.42 -7.31
N THR A 537 48.09 -22.50 -8.23
CA THR A 537 48.35 -22.76 -9.67
C THR A 537 48.87 -21.51 -10.40
N VAL A 538 48.55 -20.33 -9.86
CA VAL A 538 48.94 -19.02 -10.41
C VAL A 538 50.45 -18.80 -10.38
N ILE A 539 51.15 -19.33 -9.37
CA ILE A 539 52.62 -19.19 -9.25
C ILE A 539 53.36 -20.02 -10.31
N THR A 540 52.85 -21.20 -10.65
CA THR A 540 53.45 -22.10 -11.65
C THR A 540 53.33 -21.53 -13.08
N TYR A 541 52.18 -20.94 -13.41
CA TYR A 541 51.98 -20.30 -14.72
C TYR A 541 52.64 -18.92 -14.84
N LEU A 542 52.77 -18.18 -13.73
CA LEU A 542 53.61 -16.97 -13.71
C LEU A 542 55.09 -17.30 -13.95
N PHE A 543 55.61 -18.38 -13.39
CA PHE A 543 56.98 -18.83 -13.67
C PHE A 543 57.17 -19.26 -15.13
N GLN A 544 56.22 -20.00 -15.71
CA GLN A 544 56.28 -20.40 -17.13
C GLN A 544 56.11 -19.21 -18.08
N GLY A 545 55.25 -18.24 -17.75
CA GLY A 545 55.04 -17.01 -18.52
C GLY A 545 56.24 -16.08 -18.50
N VAL A 546 56.92 -15.92 -17.36
CA VAL A 546 58.16 -15.13 -17.24
C VAL A 546 59.33 -15.78 -17.99
N ILE A 547 59.44 -17.11 -17.99
CA ILE A 547 60.45 -17.84 -18.77
C ILE A 547 60.19 -17.69 -20.28
N LEU A 548 58.93 -17.81 -20.73
CA LEU A 548 58.57 -17.62 -22.14
C LEU A 548 58.81 -16.17 -22.60
N PHE A 549 58.49 -15.20 -21.74
CA PHE A 549 58.75 -13.78 -21.99
C PHE A 549 60.25 -13.47 -22.03
N TYR A 550 61.07 -14.08 -21.16
CA TYR A 550 62.53 -13.96 -21.21
C TYR A 550 63.12 -14.50 -22.52
N PHE A 551 62.62 -15.64 -23.03
CA PHE A 551 63.06 -16.21 -24.32
C PHE A 551 62.62 -15.37 -25.53
N ILE A 552 61.39 -14.84 -25.53
CA ILE A 552 60.87 -14.00 -26.61
C ILE A 552 61.56 -12.62 -26.62
N TYR A 553 61.83 -12.05 -25.44
CA TYR A 553 62.54 -10.78 -25.30
C TYR A 553 64.03 -10.91 -25.66
N ARG A 554 64.70 -12.02 -25.33
CA ARG A 554 66.11 -12.25 -25.66
C ARG A 554 66.32 -12.57 -27.15
N LYS A 555 65.38 -13.26 -27.82
CA LYS A 555 65.44 -13.47 -29.29
C LYS A 555 65.29 -12.17 -30.10
N ARG A 556 64.72 -11.11 -29.53
CA ARG A 556 64.63 -9.78 -30.18
C ARG A 556 65.85 -8.88 -29.97
N LYS A 557 66.82 -9.27 -29.13
CA LYS A 557 68.05 -8.49 -28.87
C LYS A 557 69.32 -9.00 -29.55
N ILE A 558 69.26 -10.10 -30.33
CA ILE A 558 70.47 -10.69 -30.97
C ILE A 558 70.66 -10.27 -32.44
N PHE A 559 69.68 -9.65 -33.10
CA PHE A 559 69.85 -9.16 -34.46
C PHE A 559 69.53 -7.67 -34.58
N ASN A 560 70.42 -6.84 -34.06
CA ASN A 560 70.79 -5.60 -34.73
C ASN A 560 72.18 -5.15 -34.26
N PHE A 561 73.19 -5.30 -35.13
CA PHE A 561 74.37 -4.44 -35.36
C PHE A 561 75.09 -5.05 -36.59
N GLY A 562 75.48 -4.31 -37.63
CA GLY A 562 75.46 -2.88 -37.85
C GLY A 562 75.89 -2.56 -39.28
N HIS A 563 76.00 -1.26 -39.55
CA HIS A 563 76.61 -0.62 -40.71
C HIS A 563 77.82 -1.38 -41.31
N VAL A 564 77.80 -1.60 -42.62
CA VAL A 564 78.66 -0.92 -43.62
C VAL A 564 77.79 -0.63 -44.84
#